data_AF-K2G3B8-F1
#
_entry.id   AF-K2G3B8-F1
#
_cell.length_a   1.000
_cell.length_b   1.000
_cell.length_c   1.000
_cell.angle_alpha   90.00
_cell.angle_beta   90.00
_cell.angle_gamma   90.00
#
_symmetry.space_group_name_H-M   'P 1'
#
loop_
_entity.id
_entity.type
_entity.pdbx_description
1 polymer ?
#
loop_
_entity_poly.entity_id
_entity_poly.type
_entity_poly.pdbx_seq_one_letter_code
_entity_poly.pdbx_strand_id
1 'polypeptide(L)'
;AGRQGDAGSSRFYLSLDDPLLRIFAGERLRSIMEKLKMPEGEAIEHPLVTRSLESAQRKVEARNFDIRKQLLEYDDVSNDQRKVIYQQRNELLESEDISETTTAMRHSVIADIFQTYVPPESVEEQWDMSGLEQALASELQIAAPATQWIKDEPAISADEILARITQEADAAYLAKTELVGAETFHQFERNVMLQSLDSHWREHLAALDHLRQGIHLRGYAQKNPKQEYKREAFELFESLLDQVRKEVTRIVFTVQIRSPEDVEETAPHADVQNVQYQHAGYDEALGDGIGDTPQQQPADAGPKVGRNDPCPCGSGKKYKQCHGKLS
;
A
#
# COMPACT_ATOMS: atom_id res chain seq x y z
N ALA A 1 2.92 8.94 42.36
CA ALA A 1 3.46 8.58 43.70
C ALA A 1 2.84 7.24 44.13
N GLY A 2 3.38 6.59 45.16
CA GLY A 2 2.79 5.37 45.74
C GLY A 2 2.90 4.10 44.90
N ARG A 3 4.06 3.84 44.29
CA ARG A 3 4.32 2.54 43.64
C ARG A 3 4.39 1.45 44.71
N GLN A 4 3.91 0.24 44.37
CA GLN A 4 3.95 -0.95 45.24
C GLN A 4 3.26 -0.79 46.61
N GLY A 5 2.26 0.10 46.70
CA GLY A 5 1.47 0.28 47.93
C GLY A 5 2.05 1.29 48.92
N ASP A 6 3.17 1.93 48.59
CA ASP A 6 3.73 3.01 49.40
C ASP A 6 2.75 4.20 49.49
N ALA A 7 2.76 4.89 50.63
CA ALA A 7 2.02 6.15 50.76
C ALA A 7 2.57 7.20 49.79
N GLY A 8 1.69 7.89 49.06
CA GLY A 8 2.10 8.94 48.15
C GLY A 8 0.95 9.81 47.69
N SER A 9 1.24 11.10 47.46
CA SER A 9 0.30 12.06 46.88
C SER A 9 0.95 12.75 45.68
N SER A 10 0.10 13.27 44.80
CA SER A 10 0.51 14.14 43.69
C SER A 10 -0.36 15.39 43.71
N ARG A 11 0.26 16.55 43.50
CA ARG A 11 -0.42 17.83 43.41
C ARG A 11 0.03 18.53 42.14
N PHE A 12 -0.95 19.02 41.38
CA PHE A 12 -0.72 19.74 40.14
C PHE A 12 -1.01 21.22 40.38
N TYR A 13 -0.18 22.09 39.79
CA TYR A 13 -0.37 23.53 39.80
C TYR A 13 -0.56 23.98 38.36
N LEU A 14 -1.52 24.87 38.13
CA LEU A 14 -1.79 25.47 36.82
C LEU A 14 -1.95 26.97 36.98
N SER A 15 -1.48 27.72 35.99
CA SER A 15 -1.76 29.15 35.87
C SER A 15 -2.91 29.37 34.89
N LEU A 16 -3.68 30.43 35.10
CA LEU A 16 -4.77 30.83 34.19
C LEU A 16 -4.26 31.24 32.81
N ASP A 17 -3.00 31.66 32.74
CA ASP A 17 -2.30 31.99 31.51
C ASP A 17 -1.80 30.73 30.76
N ASP A 18 -1.98 29.54 31.33
CA ASP A 18 -1.55 28.30 30.68
C ASP A 18 -2.33 28.08 29.38
N PRO A 19 -1.67 27.59 28.31
CA PRO A 19 -2.29 27.41 26.99
C PRO A 19 -3.59 26.57 27.04
N LEU A 20 -3.64 25.55 27.89
CA LEU A 20 -4.81 24.68 28.06
C LEU A 20 -6.03 25.46 28.54
N LEU A 21 -5.87 26.30 29.56
CA LEU A 21 -6.95 27.10 30.14
C LEU A 21 -7.34 28.25 29.20
N ARG A 22 -6.37 28.84 28.50
CA ARG A 22 -6.61 29.90 27.52
C ARG A 22 -7.50 29.45 26.36
N ILE A 23 -7.32 28.22 25.87
CA ILE A 23 -8.04 27.69 24.69
C ILE A 23 -9.41 27.14 25.08
N PHE A 24 -9.55 26.49 26.25
CA PHE A 24 -10.74 25.68 26.57
C PHE A 24 -11.58 26.17 27.76
N ALA A 25 -11.04 27.06 28.59
CA ALA A 25 -11.68 27.51 29.83
C ALA A 25 -11.93 29.03 29.90
N GLY A 26 -11.50 29.78 28.87
CA GLY A 26 -11.41 31.25 28.88
C GLY A 26 -12.62 32.00 29.45
N GLU A 27 -13.82 31.84 28.90
CA GLU A 27 -14.98 32.65 29.34
C GLU A 27 -15.64 32.16 30.63
N ARG A 28 -15.77 30.84 30.79
CA ARG A 28 -16.49 30.24 31.92
C ARG A 28 -15.67 30.28 33.21
N LEU A 29 -14.35 30.17 33.10
CA LEU A 29 -13.45 30.22 34.25
C LEU A 29 -13.17 31.67 34.65
N ARG A 30 -13.03 32.60 33.68
CA ARG A 30 -12.93 34.05 33.93
C ARG A 30 -14.19 34.61 34.62
N SER A 31 -15.39 34.21 34.18
CA SER A 31 -16.64 34.65 34.82
C SER A 31 -16.85 34.10 36.23
N ILE A 32 -16.30 32.92 36.56
CA ILE A 32 -16.27 32.40 37.93
C ILE A 32 -15.33 33.26 38.79
N MET A 33 -14.16 33.64 38.27
CA MET A 33 -13.20 34.48 39.00
C MET A 33 -13.69 35.90 39.25
N GLU A 34 -14.33 36.53 38.25
CA GLU A 34 -14.94 37.85 38.40
C GLU A 34 -16.04 37.86 39.47
N LYS A 35 -16.85 36.78 39.53
CA LYS A 35 -17.90 36.63 40.56
C LYS A 35 -17.34 36.39 41.95
N LEU A 36 -16.20 35.70 42.07
CA LEU A 36 -15.57 35.40 43.35
C LEU A 36 -14.69 36.53 43.90
N LYS A 37 -14.50 37.64 43.16
CA LYS A 37 -13.71 38.82 43.57
C LYS A 37 -12.37 38.43 44.24
N MET A 38 -11.61 37.56 43.58
CA MET A 38 -10.44 36.93 44.19
C MET A 38 -9.23 37.87 44.27
N PRO A 39 -8.47 37.86 45.39
CA PRO A 39 -7.22 38.61 45.53
C PRO A 39 -6.10 38.00 44.68
N GLU A 40 -5.22 38.84 44.13
CA GLU A 40 -4.07 38.41 43.35
C GLU A 40 -3.03 37.67 44.23
N GLY A 41 -2.58 36.49 43.77
CA GLY A 41 -1.48 35.75 44.40
C GLY A 41 -1.89 34.63 45.38
N GLU A 42 -3.18 34.37 45.57
CA GLU A 42 -3.65 33.26 46.43
C GLU A 42 -3.88 31.96 45.64
N ALA A 43 -3.51 30.82 46.25
CA ALA A 43 -3.77 29.50 45.70
C ALA A 43 -5.24 29.11 45.88
N ILE A 44 -5.88 28.68 44.80
CA ILE A 44 -7.29 28.31 44.78
C ILE A 44 -7.41 26.79 44.70
N GLU A 45 -8.08 26.20 45.68
CA GLU A 45 -8.50 24.79 45.63
C GLU A 45 -10.03 24.75 45.62
N HIS A 46 -10.63 24.67 44.43
CA HIS A 46 -12.08 24.64 44.28
C HIS A 46 -12.56 23.48 43.39
N PRO A 47 -13.50 22.61 43.86
CA PRO A 47 -13.95 21.45 43.09
C PRO A 47 -14.58 21.78 41.71
N LEU A 48 -15.14 22.98 41.53
CA LEU A 48 -15.65 23.43 40.22
C LEU A 48 -14.53 23.75 39.23
N VAL A 49 -13.37 24.22 39.71
CA VAL A 49 -12.21 24.50 38.86
C VAL A 49 -11.61 23.19 38.38
N THR A 50 -11.45 22.20 39.28
CA THR A 50 -11.00 20.84 38.92
C THR A 50 -11.92 20.19 37.89
N ARG A 51 -13.26 20.25 38.07
CA ARG A 51 -14.23 19.70 37.10
C ARG A 51 -14.20 20.43 35.75
N SER A 52 -13.97 21.75 35.76
CA SER A 52 -13.84 22.53 34.53
C SER A 52 -12.58 22.16 33.76
N LEU A 53 -11.47 21.92 34.47
CA LEU A 53 -10.21 21.44 33.90
C LEU A 53 -10.36 20.03 33.30
N GLU A 54 -10.99 19.10 34.01
CA GLU A 54 -11.29 17.75 33.50
C GLU A 54 -12.14 17.81 32.22
N SER A 55 -13.17 18.67 32.21
CA SER A 55 -14.02 18.86 31.03
C SER A 55 -13.25 19.46 29.85
N ALA A 56 -12.32 20.38 30.11
CA ALA A 56 -11.44 20.95 29.09
C ALA A 56 -10.50 19.88 28.52
N GLN A 57 -9.86 19.07 29.37
CA GLN A 57 -9.00 17.96 28.97
C GLN A 57 -9.75 16.95 28.10
N ARG A 58 -10.95 16.51 28.53
CA ARG A 58 -11.81 15.61 27.73
C ARG A 58 -12.12 16.17 26.35
N LYS A 59 -12.37 17.48 26.22
CA LYS A 59 -12.60 18.13 24.92
C LYS A 59 -11.35 18.14 24.04
N VAL A 60 -10.17 18.38 24.63
CA VAL A 60 -8.89 18.33 23.90
C VAL A 60 -8.63 16.91 23.41
N GLU A 61 -8.82 15.92 24.27
CA GLU A 61 -8.68 14.50 23.94
C GLU A 61 -9.65 14.08 22.85
N ALA A 62 -10.93 14.45 22.96
CA ALA A 62 -11.94 14.19 21.93
C ALA A 62 -11.55 14.82 20.59
N ARG A 63 -11.11 16.10 20.58
CA ARG A 63 -10.64 16.77 19.36
C ARG A 63 -9.43 16.05 18.74
N ASN A 64 -8.44 15.67 19.55
CA ASN A 64 -7.26 14.95 19.06
C ASN A 64 -7.62 13.55 18.56
N PHE A 65 -8.57 12.88 19.22
CA PHE A 65 -9.11 11.61 18.80
C PHE A 65 -9.82 11.73 17.45
N ASP A 66 -10.67 12.74 17.26
CA ASP A 66 -11.36 12.98 15.99
C ASP A 66 -10.38 13.24 14.84
N ILE A 67 -9.32 14.03 15.07
CA ILE A 67 -8.27 14.27 14.07
C ILE A 67 -7.56 12.97 13.70
N ARG A 68 -7.16 12.17 14.70
CA ARG A 68 -6.49 10.87 14.46
C ARG A 68 -7.40 9.87 13.76
N LYS A 69 -8.67 9.82 14.14
CA LYS A 69 -9.67 8.97 13.50
C LYS A 69 -9.80 9.34 12.02
N GLN A 70 -9.87 10.63 11.69
CA GLN A 70 -9.91 11.05 10.29
C GLN A 70 -8.65 10.63 9.53
N LEU A 71 -7.46 10.79 10.11
CA LEU A 71 -6.20 10.35 9.48
C LEU A 71 -6.18 8.84 9.25
N LEU A 72 -6.56 8.06 10.26
CA LEU A 72 -6.63 6.61 10.19
C LEU A 72 -7.54 6.14 9.06
N GLU A 73 -8.67 6.81 8.85
CA GLU A 73 -9.61 6.45 7.79
C GLU A 73 -9.05 6.62 6.36
N TYR A 74 -8.06 7.49 6.15
CA TYR A 74 -7.32 7.60 4.88
C TYR A 74 -6.26 6.51 4.77
N ASP A 75 -5.57 6.22 5.88
CA ASP A 75 -4.54 5.18 5.96
C ASP A 75 -5.15 3.77 5.75
N ASP A 76 -6.38 3.54 6.22
CA ASP A 76 -7.11 2.27 6.04
C ASP A 76 -7.24 1.90 4.55
N VAL A 77 -7.53 2.88 3.69
CA VAL A 77 -7.66 2.66 2.23
C VAL A 77 -6.34 2.19 1.63
N SER A 78 -5.24 2.86 1.98
CA SER A 78 -3.91 2.48 1.50
C SER A 78 -3.50 1.11 2.06
N ASN A 79 -3.85 0.82 3.32
CA ASN A 79 -3.57 -0.46 3.95
C ASN A 79 -4.33 -1.62 3.29
N ASP A 80 -5.61 -1.44 2.95
CA ASP A 80 -6.42 -2.45 2.26
C ASP A 80 -5.84 -2.75 0.87
N GLN A 81 -5.51 -1.71 0.10
CA GLN A 81 -4.86 -1.87 -1.20
C GLN A 81 -3.49 -2.56 -1.07
N ARG A 82 -2.69 -2.19 -0.07
CA ARG A 82 -1.40 -2.82 0.21
C ARG A 82 -1.54 -4.32 0.49
N LYS A 83 -2.55 -4.72 1.27
CA LYS A 83 -2.81 -6.14 1.56
C LYS A 83 -3.04 -6.93 0.28
N VAL A 84 -3.85 -6.38 -0.64
CA VAL A 84 -4.12 -7.01 -1.95
C VAL A 84 -2.84 -7.13 -2.77
N ILE A 85 -2.06 -6.06 -2.91
CA ILE A 85 -0.81 -6.06 -3.69
C ILE A 85 0.21 -7.02 -3.09
N TYR A 86 0.33 -7.06 -1.76
CA TYR A 86 1.31 -7.93 -1.10
C TYR A 86 0.88 -9.39 -1.15
N GLN A 87 -0.42 -9.67 -1.10
CA GLN A 87 -0.95 -11.01 -1.34
C GLN A 87 -0.57 -11.47 -2.75
N GLN A 88 -0.90 -10.69 -3.78
CA GLN A 88 -0.54 -11.01 -5.17
C GLN A 88 0.98 -11.18 -5.32
N ARG A 89 1.77 -10.28 -4.76
CA ARG A 89 3.24 -10.35 -4.81
C ARG A 89 3.79 -11.63 -4.18
N ASN A 90 3.25 -12.05 -3.05
CA ASN A 90 3.67 -13.28 -2.37
C ASN A 90 3.24 -14.51 -3.17
N GLU A 91 2.02 -14.53 -3.70
CA GLU A 91 1.54 -15.60 -4.59
C GLU A 91 2.46 -15.76 -5.81
N LEU A 92 2.93 -14.65 -6.39
CA LEU A 92 3.89 -14.67 -7.50
C LEU A 92 5.27 -15.21 -7.08
N LEU A 93 5.77 -14.82 -5.91
CA LEU A 93 7.07 -15.30 -5.40
C LEU A 93 7.06 -16.81 -5.09
N GLU A 94 5.92 -17.33 -4.65
CA GLU A 94 5.74 -18.74 -4.31
C GLU A 94 5.40 -19.61 -5.52
N SER A 95 4.88 -19.01 -6.61
CA SER A 95 4.51 -19.76 -7.81
C SER A 95 5.71 -20.04 -8.73
N GLU A 96 5.81 -21.29 -9.18
CA GLU A 96 6.76 -21.72 -10.21
C GLU A 96 6.25 -21.44 -11.63
N ASP A 97 4.93 -21.36 -11.82
CA ASP A 97 4.26 -21.17 -13.10
C ASP A 97 3.15 -20.13 -12.98
N ILE A 98 3.23 -19.07 -13.78
CA ILE A 98 2.22 -18.00 -13.83
C ILE A 98 1.58 -17.88 -15.22
N SER A 99 1.76 -18.88 -16.07
CA SER A 99 1.30 -18.87 -17.47
C SER A 99 -0.20 -18.65 -17.62
N GLU A 100 -1.03 -19.19 -16.72
CA GLU A 100 -2.48 -18.93 -16.70
C GLU A 100 -2.78 -17.45 -16.46
N THR A 101 -2.09 -16.83 -15.48
CA THR A 101 -2.24 -15.41 -15.16
C THR A 101 -1.76 -14.55 -16.33
N THR A 102 -0.60 -14.86 -16.88
CA THR A 102 -0.08 -14.13 -18.04
C THR A 102 -1.00 -14.27 -19.25
N THR A 103 -1.53 -15.46 -19.52
CA THR A 103 -2.47 -15.70 -20.62
C THR A 103 -3.74 -14.86 -20.46
N ALA A 104 -4.34 -14.85 -19.27
CA ALA A 104 -5.51 -14.02 -18.98
C ALA A 104 -5.23 -12.52 -19.18
N MET A 105 -4.06 -12.04 -18.75
CA MET A 105 -3.66 -10.65 -18.99
C MET A 105 -3.47 -10.34 -20.47
N ARG A 106 -2.76 -11.19 -21.22
CA ARG A 106 -2.54 -11.00 -22.66
C ARG A 106 -3.88 -10.91 -23.38
N HIS A 107 -4.79 -11.84 -23.11
CA HIS A 107 -6.13 -11.86 -23.71
C HIS A 107 -6.93 -10.61 -23.36
N SER A 108 -6.90 -10.17 -22.10
CA SER A 108 -7.56 -8.93 -21.66
C SER A 108 -7.00 -7.71 -22.40
N VAL A 109 -5.68 -7.57 -22.49
CA VAL A 109 -5.03 -6.43 -23.16
C VAL A 109 -5.34 -6.41 -24.66
N ILE A 110 -5.35 -7.58 -25.31
CA ILE A 110 -5.74 -7.70 -26.72
C ILE A 110 -7.20 -7.29 -26.91
N ALA A 111 -8.10 -7.72 -26.02
CA ALA A 111 -9.50 -7.33 -26.06
C ALA A 111 -9.68 -5.82 -25.85
N ASP A 112 -8.94 -5.20 -24.93
CA ASP A 112 -8.99 -3.77 -24.66
C ASP A 112 -8.49 -2.95 -25.88
N ILE A 113 -7.40 -3.38 -26.51
CA ILE A 113 -6.90 -2.80 -27.76
C ILE A 113 -7.98 -2.95 -28.84
N PHE A 114 -8.52 -4.16 -29.02
CA PHE A 114 -9.55 -4.43 -30.02
C PHE A 114 -10.78 -3.53 -29.84
N GLN A 115 -11.31 -3.40 -28.62
CA GLN A 115 -12.49 -2.59 -28.32
C GLN A 115 -12.28 -1.09 -28.56
N THR A 116 -11.03 -0.62 -28.54
CA THR A 116 -10.69 0.78 -28.86
C THR A 116 -10.93 1.08 -30.34
N TYR A 117 -10.69 0.11 -31.22
CA TYR A 117 -10.83 0.25 -32.68
C TYR A 117 -12.12 -0.36 -33.24
N VAL A 118 -12.72 -1.27 -32.48
CA VAL A 118 -13.97 -1.97 -32.78
C VAL A 118 -14.89 -1.82 -31.57
N PRO A 119 -15.57 -0.67 -31.41
CA PRO A 119 -16.38 -0.41 -30.23
C PRO A 119 -17.51 -1.45 -30.09
N PRO A 120 -17.89 -1.83 -28.86
CA PRO A 120 -19.02 -2.73 -28.66
C PRO A 120 -20.31 -2.11 -29.23
N GLU A 121 -21.19 -2.95 -29.79
CA GLU A 121 -22.47 -2.54 -30.39
C GLU A 121 -22.34 -1.55 -31.57
N SER A 122 -21.16 -1.48 -32.20
CA SER A 122 -20.92 -0.65 -33.39
C SER A 122 -21.23 -1.38 -34.70
N VAL A 123 -21.41 -0.60 -35.77
CA VAL A 123 -21.52 -1.10 -37.15
C VAL A 123 -20.14 -1.15 -37.81
N GLU A 124 -19.97 -2.00 -38.82
CA GLU A 124 -18.69 -2.22 -39.51
C GLU A 124 -18.06 -0.92 -40.06
N GLU A 125 -18.89 0.06 -40.47
CA GLU A 125 -18.39 1.34 -40.97
C GLU A 125 -17.69 2.20 -39.90
N GLN A 126 -17.88 1.88 -38.62
CA GLN A 126 -17.23 2.57 -37.50
C GLN A 126 -15.92 1.89 -37.09
N TRP A 127 -15.59 0.73 -37.66
CA TRP A 127 -14.40 -0.03 -37.30
C TRP A 127 -13.15 0.56 -37.94
N ASP A 128 -12.11 0.80 -37.13
CA ASP A 128 -10.80 1.22 -37.63
C ASP A 128 -9.81 0.06 -37.63
N MET A 129 -9.96 -0.81 -38.64
CA MET A 129 -9.12 -2.00 -38.78
C MET A 129 -7.67 -1.68 -39.13
N SER A 130 -7.43 -0.57 -39.84
CA SER A 130 -6.06 -0.13 -40.12
C SER A 130 -5.38 0.39 -38.85
N GLY A 131 -6.10 1.10 -37.98
CA GLY A 131 -5.60 1.52 -36.68
C GLY A 131 -5.32 0.34 -35.76
N LEU A 132 -6.23 -0.65 -35.74
CA LEU A 132 -6.04 -1.89 -34.98
C LEU A 132 -4.77 -2.64 -35.41
N GLU A 133 -4.56 -2.82 -36.72
CA GLU A 133 -3.36 -3.45 -37.27
C GLU A 133 -2.08 -2.74 -36.83
N GLN A 134 -2.08 -1.40 -36.88
CA GLN A 134 -0.93 -0.59 -36.47
C GLN A 134 -0.68 -0.69 -34.97
N ALA A 135 -1.73 -0.68 -34.14
CA ALA A 135 -1.61 -0.82 -32.69
C ALA A 135 -1.04 -2.20 -32.31
N LEU A 136 -1.59 -3.28 -32.86
CA LEU A 136 -1.12 -4.64 -32.60
C LEU A 136 0.35 -4.83 -33.04
N ALA A 137 0.73 -4.30 -34.20
CA ALA A 137 2.09 -4.40 -34.69
C ALA A 137 3.10 -3.56 -33.88
N SER A 138 2.70 -2.35 -33.47
CA SER A 138 3.60 -1.43 -32.75
C SER A 138 3.73 -1.76 -31.26
N GLU A 139 2.64 -2.14 -30.61
CA GLU A 139 2.61 -2.41 -29.17
C GLU A 139 2.99 -3.85 -28.85
N LEU A 140 2.50 -4.81 -29.65
CA LEU A 140 2.63 -6.25 -29.36
C LEU A 140 3.44 -7.01 -30.41
N GLN A 141 3.92 -6.37 -31.47
CA GLN A 141 4.62 -7.04 -32.59
C GLN A 141 3.79 -8.18 -33.23
N ILE A 142 2.45 -8.10 -33.14
CA ILE A 142 1.54 -9.08 -33.73
C ILE A 142 1.15 -8.60 -35.11
N ALA A 143 1.42 -9.44 -36.12
CA ALA A 143 1.02 -9.18 -37.50
C ALA A 143 -0.33 -9.86 -37.77
N ALA A 144 -1.43 -9.14 -37.53
CA ALA A 144 -2.78 -9.63 -37.78
C ALA A 144 -3.43 -8.82 -38.93
N PRO A 145 -3.52 -9.35 -40.16
CA PRO A 145 -4.06 -8.61 -41.31
C PRO A 145 -5.60 -8.54 -41.28
N ALA A 146 -6.17 -7.88 -40.27
CA ALA A 146 -7.62 -7.79 -40.02
C ALA A 146 -8.40 -7.18 -41.19
N THR A 147 -7.84 -6.17 -41.87
CA THR A 147 -8.39 -5.54 -43.07
C THR A 147 -8.51 -6.54 -44.23
N GLN A 148 -7.58 -7.49 -44.32
CA GLN A 148 -7.63 -8.53 -45.34
C GLN A 148 -8.69 -9.57 -45.01
N TRP A 149 -8.83 -9.97 -43.74
CA TRP A 149 -9.84 -10.93 -43.31
C TRP A 149 -11.27 -10.47 -43.62
N ILE A 150 -11.59 -9.19 -43.38
CA ILE A 150 -12.93 -8.64 -43.71
C ILE A 150 -13.18 -8.61 -45.22
N LYS A 151 -12.15 -8.35 -46.03
CA LYS A 151 -12.28 -8.36 -47.49
C LYS A 151 -12.54 -9.77 -48.03
N ASP A 152 -11.86 -10.75 -47.46
CA ASP A 152 -11.94 -12.15 -47.89
C ASP A 152 -13.22 -12.83 -47.36
N GLU A 153 -13.70 -12.41 -46.18
CA GLU A 153 -14.86 -12.98 -45.50
C GLU A 153 -15.82 -11.86 -45.03
N PRO A 154 -16.74 -11.37 -45.89
CA PRO A 154 -17.62 -10.23 -45.57
C PRO A 154 -18.66 -10.49 -44.47
N ALA A 155 -18.77 -11.71 -43.99
CA ALA A 155 -19.69 -12.11 -42.92
C ALA A 155 -18.94 -12.43 -41.61
N ILE A 156 -17.64 -12.14 -41.53
CA ILE A 156 -16.85 -12.37 -40.34
C ILE A 156 -17.32 -11.46 -39.20
N SER A 157 -17.60 -12.05 -38.05
CA SER A 157 -18.04 -11.30 -36.88
C SER A 157 -16.86 -10.65 -36.15
N ALA A 158 -17.12 -9.60 -35.38
CA ALA A 158 -16.12 -8.97 -34.51
C ALA A 158 -15.49 -9.99 -33.54
N ASP A 159 -16.30 -10.89 -32.99
CA ASP A 159 -15.84 -11.94 -32.07
C ASP A 159 -14.90 -12.94 -32.77
N GLU A 160 -15.16 -13.29 -34.04
CA GLU A 160 -14.28 -14.15 -34.83
C GLU A 160 -12.96 -13.45 -35.15
N ILE A 161 -12.97 -12.15 -35.44
CA ILE A 161 -11.74 -11.36 -35.65
C ILE A 161 -10.91 -11.35 -34.36
N LEU A 162 -11.53 -11.03 -33.22
CA LEU A 162 -10.85 -11.02 -31.92
C LEU A 162 -10.28 -12.41 -31.58
N ALA A 163 -11.03 -13.48 -31.85
CA ALA A 163 -10.55 -14.85 -31.64
C ALA A 163 -9.34 -15.17 -32.52
N ARG A 164 -9.33 -14.76 -33.80
CA ARG A 164 -8.17 -14.94 -34.69
C ARG A 164 -6.95 -14.16 -34.20
N ILE A 165 -7.12 -12.90 -33.80
CA ILE A 165 -6.03 -12.09 -33.24
C ILE A 165 -5.45 -12.76 -31.98
N THR A 166 -6.32 -13.25 -31.11
CA THR A 166 -5.92 -13.92 -29.86
C THR A 166 -5.15 -15.21 -30.16
N GLN A 167 -5.58 -16.00 -31.15
CA GLN A 167 -4.86 -17.20 -31.60
C GLN A 167 -3.48 -16.88 -32.18
N GLU A 168 -3.36 -15.85 -33.02
CA GLU A 168 -2.06 -15.40 -33.54
C GLU A 168 -1.14 -14.92 -32.40
N ALA A 169 -1.69 -14.23 -31.41
CA ALA A 169 -0.95 -13.79 -30.23
C ALA A 169 -0.45 -14.98 -29.39
N ASP A 170 -1.29 -15.99 -29.15
CA ASP A 170 -0.92 -17.19 -28.42
C ASP A 170 0.12 -18.02 -29.18
N ALA A 171 0.02 -18.09 -30.51
CA ALA A 171 1.03 -18.75 -31.35
C ALA A 171 2.38 -18.01 -31.29
N ALA A 172 2.37 -16.68 -31.35
CA ALA A 172 3.58 -15.87 -31.22
C ALA A 172 4.23 -16.02 -29.83
N TYR A 173 3.42 -16.08 -28.78
CA TYR A 173 3.87 -16.36 -27.43
C TYR A 173 4.51 -17.76 -27.31
N LEU A 174 3.80 -18.80 -27.76
CA LEU A 174 4.29 -20.19 -27.71
C LEU A 174 5.61 -20.35 -28.47
N ALA A 175 5.75 -19.74 -29.65
CA ALA A 175 6.98 -19.78 -30.42
C ALA A 175 8.18 -19.20 -29.66
N LYS A 176 7.96 -18.15 -28.84
CA LYS A 176 9.01 -17.60 -27.97
C LYS A 176 9.32 -18.54 -26.82
N THR A 177 8.30 -19.08 -26.15
CA THR A 177 8.49 -20.01 -25.03
C THR A 177 9.23 -21.28 -25.45
N GLU A 178 8.95 -21.80 -26.65
CA GLU A 178 9.67 -22.95 -27.22
C GLU A 178 11.12 -22.65 -27.60
N LEU A 179 11.41 -21.45 -28.12
CA LEU A 179 12.76 -21.02 -28.47
C LEU A 179 13.68 -20.96 -27.24
N VAL A 180 13.14 -20.48 -26.12
CA VAL A 180 13.88 -20.19 -24.89
C VAL A 180 13.90 -21.38 -23.94
N GLY A 181 12.81 -22.14 -23.90
CA GLY A 181 12.52 -23.12 -22.86
C GLY A 181 11.52 -22.57 -21.83
N ALA A 182 10.50 -23.37 -21.52
CA ALA A 182 9.40 -22.96 -20.66
C ALA A 182 9.85 -22.53 -19.26
N GLU A 183 10.77 -23.27 -18.63
CA GLU A 183 11.24 -22.97 -17.28
C GLU A 183 11.90 -21.58 -17.20
N THR A 184 12.85 -21.30 -18.10
CA THR A 184 13.54 -20.00 -18.15
C THR A 184 12.58 -18.87 -18.51
N PHE A 185 11.64 -19.10 -19.41
CA PHE A 185 10.65 -18.09 -19.79
C PHE A 185 9.67 -17.79 -18.64
N HIS A 186 9.20 -18.78 -17.90
CA HIS A 186 8.34 -18.58 -16.73
C HIS A 186 9.04 -17.76 -15.64
N GLN A 187 10.33 -18.02 -15.40
CA GLN A 187 11.13 -17.20 -14.48
C GLN A 187 11.21 -15.74 -14.93
N PHE A 188 11.40 -15.52 -16.24
CA PHE A 188 11.38 -14.18 -16.83
C PHE A 188 10.03 -13.48 -16.65
N GLU A 189 8.93 -14.15 -16.98
CA GLU A 189 7.58 -13.59 -16.81
C GLU A 189 7.32 -13.16 -15.37
N ARG A 190 7.70 -14.01 -14.41
CA ARG A 190 7.56 -13.70 -12.98
C ARG A 190 8.38 -12.49 -12.58
N ASN A 191 9.63 -12.39 -13.03
CA ASN A 191 10.48 -11.24 -12.74
C ASN A 191 9.93 -9.93 -13.34
N VAL A 192 9.46 -9.98 -14.59
CA VAL A 192 8.80 -8.85 -15.25
C VAL A 192 7.56 -8.42 -14.50
N MET A 193 6.71 -9.37 -14.08
CA MET A 193 5.50 -9.08 -13.34
C MET A 193 5.79 -8.46 -11.96
N LEU A 194 6.74 -9.03 -11.22
CA LEU A 194 7.14 -8.50 -9.91
C LEU A 194 7.69 -7.07 -10.02
N GLN A 195 8.57 -6.82 -10.99
CA GLN A 195 9.14 -5.48 -11.17
C GLN A 195 8.07 -4.47 -11.62
N SER A 196 7.18 -4.85 -12.55
CA SER A 196 6.09 -3.99 -13.01
C SER A 196 5.15 -3.65 -11.84
N LEU A 197 4.80 -4.64 -11.02
CA LEU A 197 3.99 -4.45 -9.81
C LEU A 197 4.66 -3.50 -8.81
N ASP A 198 5.94 -3.73 -8.49
CA ASP A 198 6.69 -2.93 -7.52
C ASP A 198 6.89 -1.47 -8.00
N SER A 199 7.17 -1.28 -9.30
CA SER A 199 7.34 0.06 -9.88
C SER A 199 6.04 0.87 -9.82
N HIS A 200 4.95 0.30 -10.34
CA HIS A 200 3.67 1.02 -10.38
C HIS A 200 3.04 1.16 -8.99
N TRP A 201 3.25 0.21 -8.07
CA TRP A 201 2.81 0.36 -6.68
C TRP A 201 3.45 1.58 -6.01
N ARG A 202 4.75 1.81 -6.24
CA ARG A 202 5.44 3.00 -5.71
C ARG A 202 4.87 4.30 -6.31
N GLU A 203 4.56 4.31 -7.60
CA GLU A 203 3.93 5.46 -8.26
C GLU A 203 2.51 5.72 -7.72
N HIS A 204 1.74 4.65 -7.50
CA HIS A 204 0.42 4.71 -6.87
C HIS A 204 0.48 5.28 -5.45
N LEU A 205 1.45 4.87 -4.63
CA LEU A 205 1.65 5.43 -3.29
C LEU A 205 1.93 6.94 -3.34
N ALA A 206 2.73 7.40 -4.30
CA ALA A 206 2.98 8.82 -4.50
C ALA A 206 1.69 9.56 -4.94
N ALA A 207 0.91 8.96 -5.84
CA ALA A 207 -0.37 9.51 -6.28
C ALA A 207 -1.39 9.62 -5.13
N LEU A 208 -1.47 8.61 -4.26
CA LEU A 208 -2.33 8.65 -3.07
C LEU A 208 -1.94 9.75 -2.08
N ASP A 209 -0.64 9.98 -1.86
CA ASP A 209 -0.20 11.07 -0.98
C ASP A 209 -0.58 12.44 -1.56
N HIS A 210 -0.40 12.65 -2.87
CA HIS A 210 -0.84 13.86 -3.56
C HIS A 210 -2.37 14.04 -3.49
N LEU A 211 -3.13 12.97 -3.72
CA LEU A 211 -4.59 12.98 -3.61
C LEU A 211 -5.02 13.38 -2.20
N ARG A 212 -4.41 12.80 -1.17
CA ARG A 212 -4.71 13.10 0.24
C ARG A 212 -4.48 14.58 0.57
N GLN A 213 -3.41 15.18 0.06
CA GLN A 213 -3.13 16.60 0.28
C GLN A 213 -4.17 17.52 -0.40
N GLY A 214 -4.66 17.14 -1.59
CA GLY A 214 -5.61 17.94 -2.38
C GLY A 214 -7.09 17.73 -2.03
N ILE A 215 -7.46 16.59 -1.45
CA ILE A 215 -8.87 16.18 -1.34
C ILE A 215 -9.73 17.12 -0.48
N HIS A 216 -9.12 17.83 0.48
CA HIS A 216 -9.82 18.79 1.32
C HIS A 216 -10.47 19.93 0.52
N LEU A 217 -9.96 20.23 -0.69
CA LEU A 217 -10.56 21.21 -1.58
C LEU A 217 -11.94 20.78 -2.11
N ARG A 218 -12.23 19.48 -2.17
CA ARG A 218 -13.57 18.97 -2.54
C ARG A 218 -14.65 19.38 -1.54
N GLY A 219 -14.26 19.67 -0.29
CA GLY A 219 -15.15 20.19 0.74
C GLY A 219 -15.81 21.53 0.37
N TYR A 220 -15.16 22.35 -0.47
CA TYR A 220 -15.77 23.59 -0.98
C TYR A 220 -16.98 23.34 -1.89
N ALA A 221 -17.04 22.18 -2.54
CA ALA A 221 -18.17 21.75 -3.35
C ALA A 221 -19.25 21.00 -2.54
N GLN A 222 -19.22 21.10 -1.20
CA GLN A 222 -20.15 20.41 -0.28
C GLN A 222 -20.13 18.88 -0.40
N LYS A 223 -19.09 18.31 -1.01
CA LYS A 223 -18.88 16.86 -1.04
C LYS A 223 -18.10 16.42 0.19
N ASN A 224 -18.33 15.18 0.63
CA ASN A 224 -17.57 14.60 1.74
C ASN A 224 -16.17 14.18 1.26
N PRO A 225 -15.08 14.83 1.70
CA PRO A 225 -13.72 14.54 1.22
C PRO A 225 -13.30 13.09 1.41
N LYS A 226 -13.76 12.44 2.48
CA LYS A 226 -13.44 11.02 2.75
C LYS A 226 -14.01 10.09 1.68
N GLN A 227 -15.26 10.31 1.28
CA GLN A 227 -15.91 9.48 0.27
C GLN A 227 -15.29 9.71 -1.11
N GLU A 228 -14.99 10.97 -1.44
CA GLU A 228 -14.30 11.31 -2.68
C GLU A 228 -12.89 10.69 -2.70
N TYR A 229 -12.13 10.75 -1.60
CA TYR A 229 -10.84 10.09 -1.49
C TYR A 229 -10.94 8.59 -1.75
N LYS A 230 -11.89 7.90 -1.10
CA LYS A 230 -12.08 6.46 -1.30
C LYS A 230 -12.39 6.11 -2.76
N ARG A 231 -13.23 6.90 -3.42
CA ARG A 231 -13.57 6.67 -4.83
C ARG A 231 -12.38 6.93 -5.75
N GLU A 232 -11.75 8.11 -5.65
CA GLU A 232 -10.60 8.48 -6.49
C GLU A 232 -9.40 7.55 -6.23
N ALA A 233 -9.17 7.12 -4.98
CA ALA A 233 -8.13 6.14 -4.64
C ALA A 233 -8.40 4.75 -5.22
N PHE A 234 -9.67 4.35 -5.37
CA PHE A 234 -10.05 3.10 -6.01
C PHE A 234 -9.86 3.18 -7.53
N GLU A 235 -10.26 4.28 -8.17
CA GLU A 235 -10.01 4.54 -9.60
C GLU A 235 -8.51 4.51 -9.93
N LEU A 236 -7.66 5.13 -9.08
CA LEU A 236 -6.20 5.06 -9.21
C LEU A 236 -5.68 3.63 -9.07
N PHE A 237 -6.26 2.84 -8.16
CA PHE A 237 -5.87 1.45 -7.95
C PHE A 237 -6.25 0.54 -9.13
N GLU A 238 -7.43 0.73 -9.71
CA GLU A 238 -7.82 0.03 -10.95
C GLU A 238 -6.88 0.39 -12.11
N SER A 239 -6.53 1.68 -12.24
CA SER A 239 -5.56 2.15 -13.24
C SER A 239 -4.18 1.54 -13.02
N LEU A 240 -3.72 1.40 -11.77
CA LEU A 240 -2.48 0.70 -11.44
C LEU A 240 -2.50 -0.74 -11.97
N LEU A 241 -3.55 -1.50 -11.67
CA LEU A 241 -3.66 -2.89 -12.09
C LEU A 241 -3.72 -3.00 -13.63
N ASP A 242 -4.41 -2.08 -14.29
CA ASP A 242 -4.47 -2.01 -15.76
C ASP A 242 -3.10 -1.73 -16.39
N GLN A 243 -2.36 -0.76 -15.84
CA GLN A 243 -1.01 -0.42 -16.30
C GLN A 243 -0.04 -1.59 -16.14
N VAL A 244 -0.11 -2.32 -15.03
CA VAL A 244 0.69 -3.54 -14.81
C VAL A 244 0.37 -4.59 -15.88
N ARG A 245 -0.91 -4.89 -16.15
CA ARG A 245 -1.28 -5.87 -17.19
C ARG A 245 -0.74 -5.49 -18.57
N LYS A 246 -0.88 -4.21 -18.94
CA LYS A 246 -0.42 -3.67 -20.23
C LYS A 246 1.10 -3.70 -20.33
N GLU A 247 1.82 -3.29 -19.30
CA GLU A 247 3.28 -3.30 -19.30
C GLU A 247 3.83 -4.73 -19.39
N VAL A 248 3.35 -5.65 -18.55
CA VAL A 248 3.80 -7.05 -18.57
C VAL A 248 3.54 -7.67 -19.95
N THR A 249 2.34 -7.50 -20.48
CA THR A 249 1.97 -8.01 -21.81
C THR A 249 2.90 -7.44 -22.90
N ARG A 250 3.12 -6.13 -22.90
CA ARG A 250 4.02 -5.46 -23.86
C ARG A 250 5.44 -6.01 -23.77
N ILE A 251 5.99 -6.15 -22.56
CA ILE A 251 7.37 -6.66 -22.38
C ILE A 251 7.49 -8.10 -22.88
N VAL A 252 6.55 -8.98 -22.52
CA VAL A 252 6.52 -10.39 -22.97
C VAL A 252 6.48 -10.48 -24.50
N PHE A 253 5.69 -9.63 -25.16
CA PHE A 253 5.61 -9.61 -26.61
C PHE A 253 6.78 -8.91 -27.32
N THR A 254 7.43 -7.93 -26.70
CA THR A 254 8.49 -7.15 -27.37
C THR A 254 9.91 -7.63 -27.07
N VAL A 255 10.11 -8.44 -26.01
CA VAL A 255 11.43 -8.96 -25.65
C VAL A 255 12.02 -9.79 -26.81
N GLN A 256 13.27 -9.49 -27.18
CA GLN A 256 14.03 -10.23 -28.18
C GLN A 256 15.02 -11.13 -27.45
N ILE A 257 14.73 -12.43 -27.42
CA ILE A 257 15.59 -13.42 -26.78
C ILE A 257 16.31 -14.19 -27.90
N ARG A 258 17.65 -14.10 -27.96
CA ARG A 258 18.45 -14.82 -28.97
C ARG A 258 19.03 -16.11 -28.43
N SER A 259 19.14 -16.24 -27.10
CA SER A 259 19.58 -17.44 -26.41
C SER A 259 18.97 -17.54 -25.00
N PRO A 260 18.93 -18.72 -24.36
CA PRO A 260 18.50 -18.87 -22.96
C PRO A 260 19.34 -18.03 -21.99
N GLU A 261 20.62 -17.79 -22.29
CA GLU A 261 21.53 -16.97 -21.50
C GLU A 261 21.14 -15.48 -21.54
N ASP A 262 20.56 -15.01 -22.65
CA ASP A 262 20.10 -13.63 -22.80
C ASP A 262 18.92 -13.31 -21.86
N VAL A 263 18.18 -14.32 -21.40
CA VAL A 263 17.00 -14.12 -20.54
C VAL A 263 17.40 -13.74 -19.14
N GLU A 264 18.48 -14.31 -18.60
CA GLU A 264 18.99 -13.91 -17.29
C GLU A 264 19.56 -12.48 -17.32
N GLU A 265 20.15 -12.06 -18.45
CA GLU A 265 20.74 -10.73 -18.62
C GLU A 265 19.69 -9.64 -18.93
N THR A 266 18.62 -10.01 -19.65
CA THR A 266 17.50 -9.10 -19.95
C THR A 266 16.41 -9.12 -18.90
N ALA A 267 16.36 -10.16 -18.05
CA ALA A 267 15.51 -10.18 -16.89
C ALA A 267 15.94 -9.03 -15.96
N PRO A 268 15.05 -8.07 -15.69
CA PRO A 268 15.35 -7.08 -14.67
C PRO A 268 15.54 -7.82 -13.35
N HIS A 269 16.72 -7.68 -12.75
CA HIS A 269 16.94 -8.16 -11.39
C HIS A 269 16.03 -7.35 -10.48
N ALA A 270 14.97 -7.98 -9.98
CA ALA A 270 14.26 -7.46 -8.83
C ALA A 270 15.29 -7.45 -7.68
N ASP A 271 15.84 -6.28 -7.36
CA ASP A 271 16.54 -6.07 -6.09
C ASP A 271 15.49 -6.33 -4.99
N VAL A 272 15.39 -7.58 -4.54
CA VAL A 272 14.46 -8.01 -3.51
C VAL A 272 14.95 -7.49 -2.16
N GLN A 273 14.97 -6.17 -1.99
CA GLN A 273 15.04 -5.58 -0.68
C GLN A 273 13.68 -5.84 -0.04
N ASN A 274 13.64 -6.78 0.89
CA ASN A 274 12.53 -6.96 1.81
C ASN A 274 12.37 -5.69 2.65
N VAL A 275 11.80 -4.63 2.07
CA VAL A 275 11.48 -3.40 2.80
C VAL A 275 10.21 -3.68 3.58
N GLN A 276 10.39 -4.18 4.81
CA GLN A 276 9.30 -4.27 5.78
C GLN A 276 8.95 -2.86 6.27
N TYR A 277 7.95 -2.25 5.64
CA TYR A 277 7.31 -1.04 6.16
C TYR A 277 6.45 -1.40 7.38
N GLN A 278 6.95 -1.08 8.57
CA GLN A 278 6.19 -1.22 9.81
C GLN A 278 5.08 -0.18 9.87
N HIS A 279 3.87 -0.56 9.46
CA HIS A 279 2.65 0.16 9.82
C HIS A 279 1.93 -0.66 10.89
N ALA A 280 1.67 -0.04 12.04
CA ALA A 280 0.90 -0.66 13.11
C ALA A 280 -0.48 -1.06 12.55
N GLY A 281 -0.73 -2.37 12.51
CA GLY A 281 -1.98 -2.92 11.97
C GLY A 281 -3.16 -2.57 12.87
N TYR A 282 -4.28 -2.19 12.24
CA TYR A 282 -5.56 -1.93 12.89
C TYR A 282 -6.07 -3.09 13.77
N ASP A 283 -5.73 -4.35 13.43
CA ASP A 283 -6.13 -5.53 14.21
C ASP A 283 -5.47 -5.63 15.59
N GLU A 284 -4.31 -5.02 15.79
CA GLU A 284 -3.61 -5.04 17.08
C GLU A 284 -4.12 -3.98 18.05
N ALA A 285 -4.87 -2.99 17.56
CA ALA A 285 -5.32 -1.83 18.34
C ALA A 285 -6.75 -1.97 18.90
N LEU A 286 -7.51 -3.01 18.52
CA LEU A 286 -8.93 -3.19 18.93
C LEU A 286 -9.25 -4.57 19.54
N GLY A 287 -8.25 -5.33 19.99
CA GLY A 287 -8.48 -6.62 20.65
C GLY A 287 -9.03 -6.48 22.07
N ASP A 288 -10.34 -6.58 22.23
CA ASP A 288 -10.99 -6.88 23.51
C ASP A 288 -11.38 -8.37 23.53
N GLY A 289 -10.75 -9.14 24.44
CA GLY A 289 -11.33 -10.37 25.00
C GLY A 289 -10.96 -11.75 24.42
N ILE A 290 -9.91 -12.35 25.00
CA ILE A 290 -9.73 -13.79 25.35
C ILE A 290 -9.77 -14.83 24.20
N GLY A 291 -8.59 -15.34 23.81
CA GLY A 291 -8.47 -16.59 23.05
C GLY A 291 -7.06 -16.89 22.53
N ASP A 292 -6.27 -17.59 23.35
CA ASP A 292 -5.13 -18.47 23.02
C ASP A 292 -4.14 -18.03 21.92
N THR A 293 -3.19 -17.17 22.29
CA THR A 293 -1.91 -17.01 21.56
C THR A 293 -1.00 -18.21 21.80
N PRO A 294 -0.43 -18.85 20.77
CA PRO A 294 0.67 -19.80 20.95
C PRO A 294 1.85 -19.07 21.59
N GLN A 295 2.22 -19.47 22.81
CA GLN A 295 3.44 -18.99 23.45
C GLN A 295 4.64 -19.40 22.58
N GLN A 296 5.16 -18.46 21.80
CA GLN A 296 6.56 -18.52 21.38
C GLN A 296 7.41 -18.45 22.64
N GLN A 297 8.02 -19.59 22.98
CA GLN A 297 9.02 -19.68 24.04
C GLN A 297 10.11 -18.64 23.73
N PRO A 298 10.45 -17.74 24.69
CA PRO A 298 11.59 -16.87 24.53
C PRO A 298 12.81 -17.73 24.29
N ALA A 299 13.54 -17.46 23.20
CA ALA A 299 14.85 -18.05 22.97
C ALA A 299 15.69 -17.88 24.24
N ASP A 300 16.26 -18.99 24.69
CA ASP A 300 16.98 -19.16 25.95
C ASP A 300 17.96 -17.99 26.15
N ALA A 301 17.57 -17.03 27.01
CA ALA A 301 18.45 -15.94 27.40
C ALA A 301 19.53 -16.57 28.26
N GLY A 302 20.68 -16.84 27.65
CA GLY A 302 21.86 -17.37 28.32
C GLY A 302 22.13 -16.65 29.65
N PRO A 303 22.79 -17.33 30.60
CA PRO A 303 22.82 -16.94 32.01
C PRO A 303 23.17 -15.46 32.17
N LYS A 304 22.35 -14.72 32.91
CA LYS A 304 22.55 -13.29 33.22
C LYS A 304 23.88 -13.10 33.94
N VAL A 305 24.95 -12.80 33.20
CA VAL A 305 26.28 -12.59 33.76
C VAL A 305 26.34 -11.19 34.37
N GLY A 306 26.58 -11.12 35.68
CA GLY A 306 26.72 -9.86 36.41
C GLY A 306 27.99 -9.11 35.98
N ARG A 307 27.97 -7.78 36.12
CA ARG A 307 29.04 -6.89 35.64
C ARG A 307 30.44 -7.21 36.20
N ASN A 308 30.52 -7.90 37.35
CA ASN A 308 31.79 -8.30 38.01
C ASN A 308 32.10 -9.81 37.89
N ASP A 309 31.25 -10.60 37.26
CA ASP A 309 31.41 -12.05 37.13
C ASP A 309 32.47 -12.40 36.08
N PRO A 310 33.04 -13.62 36.13
CA PRO A 310 33.96 -14.08 35.09
C PRO A 310 33.27 -14.08 33.73
N CYS A 311 33.94 -13.51 32.73
CA CYS A 311 33.37 -13.34 31.40
C CYS A 311 33.15 -14.71 30.73
N PRO A 312 31.98 -14.98 30.13
CA PRO A 312 31.64 -16.29 29.56
C PRO A 312 32.49 -16.69 28.34
N CYS A 313 33.30 -15.79 27.80
CA CYS A 313 34.27 -16.08 26.73
C CYS A 313 35.51 -16.86 27.21
N GLY A 314 35.62 -17.21 28.49
CA GLY A 314 36.74 -18.00 29.03
C GLY A 314 38.04 -17.22 29.22
N SER A 315 38.03 -15.89 29.06
CA SER A 315 39.24 -15.05 29.12
C SER A 315 39.86 -14.85 30.51
N GLY A 316 39.26 -15.42 31.57
CA GLY A 316 39.69 -15.25 32.96
C GLY A 316 39.49 -13.85 33.55
N LYS A 317 38.97 -12.89 32.76
CA LYS A 317 38.73 -11.49 33.16
C LYS A 317 37.27 -11.28 33.59
N LYS A 318 37.04 -10.28 34.44
CA LYS A 318 35.67 -9.85 34.83
C LYS A 318 34.94 -9.25 33.63
N TYR A 319 33.62 -9.49 33.51
CA TYR A 319 32.81 -9.10 32.35
C TYR A 319 32.97 -7.62 31.95
N LYS A 320 32.96 -6.68 32.92
CA LYS A 320 33.18 -5.23 32.67
C LYS A 320 34.54 -4.85 32.07
N GLN A 321 35.53 -5.73 32.13
CA GLN A 321 36.87 -5.49 31.56
C GLN A 321 37.09 -6.27 30.26
N CYS A 322 36.05 -6.94 29.75
CA CYS A 322 36.06 -7.70 28.51
C CYS A 322 34.84 -7.29 27.67
N HIS A 323 33.84 -8.16 27.51
CA HIS A 323 32.66 -7.90 26.66
C HIS A 323 31.70 -6.83 27.22
N GLY A 324 31.79 -6.50 28.51
CA GLY A 324 31.04 -5.42 29.14
C GLY A 324 31.83 -4.10 29.24
N LYS A 325 32.93 -3.95 28.50
CA LYS A 325 33.72 -2.72 28.47
C LYS A 325 33.00 -1.69 27.59
N LEU A 326 32.51 -0.63 28.21
CA LEU A 326 31.97 0.53 27.50
C LEU A 326 33.17 1.39 27.06
N SER A 327 33.30 1.59 25.75
CA SER A 327 34.29 2.49 25.13
C SER A 327 33.94 3.95 25.36
#